data_AF-A0A3D2R604-F1
#
_entry.id   AF-A0A3D2R604-F1
#
_cell.length_a   1.000
_cell.length_b   1.000
_cell.length_c   1.000
_cell.angle_alpha   90.00
_cell.angle_beta   90.00
_cell.angle_gamma   90.00
#
_symmetry.space_group_name_H-M   'P 1'
#
loop_
_entity.id
_entity.type
_entity.pdbx_description
1 polymer ?
#
loop_
_entity_poly.entity_id
_entity_poly.type
_entity_poly.pdbx_seq_one_letter_code
_entity_poly.pdbx_strand_id
1 'polypeptide(L)' 'MPKILFLLSITSVSFLVSAHGGGLNAQGCHNERKTGGYHCHRGSSVAPQTATQRQLLPSISSTEICKITIGTEYYEFKPS' A
#
# COMPACT_ATOMS: atom_id res chain seq x y z
N MET A 1 6.14 -46.60 -28.92
CA MET A 1 5.55 -45.28 -29.21
C MET A 1 4.41 -44.81 -28.27
N PRO A 2 3.74 -45.65 -27.44
CA PRO A 2 2.67 -45.13 -26.56
C PRO A 2 3.20 -44.39 -25.32
N LYS A 3 4.46 -44.61 -24.92
CA LYS A 3 5.09 -43.95 -23.76
C LYS A 3 5.25 -42.42 -23.96
N ILE A 4 5.50 -41.98 -25.19
CA ILE A 4 5.59 -40.56 -25.54
C ILE A 4 4.21 -39.91 -25.50
N LEU A 5 3.18 -40.61 -25.97
CA LEU A 5 1.80 -40.17 -25.88
C LEU A 5 1.33 -40.07 -24.41
N PHE A 6 1.76 -41.00 -23.57
CA PHE A 6 1.48 -41.00 -22.14
C PHE A 6 2.19 -39.84 -21.41
N LEU A 7 3.44 -39.54 -21.76
CA LEU A 7 4.19 -38.39 -21.22
C LEU A 7 3.59 -37.04 -21.65
N LEU A 8 3.13 -36.91 -22.90
CA LEU A 8 2.46 -35.70 -23.38
C LEU A 8 1.11 -35.44 -22.69
N SER A 9 0.42 -36.51 -22.29
CA SER A 9 -0.90 -36.41 -21.64
C SER A 9 -0.83 -35.85 -20.22
N ILE A 10 0.30 -36.01 -19.52
CA ILE A 10 0.45 -35.60 -18.11
C ILE A 10 0.72 -34.09 -17.98
N THR A 11 1.32 -33.46 -19.00
CA THR A 11 1.75 -32.05 -18.93
C THR A 11 0.66 -31.03 -19.29
N SER A 12 -0.47 -31.46 -19.89
CA SER A 12 -1.52 -30.53 -20.37
C SER A 12 -2.55 -30.10 -19.32
N VAL A 13 -2.51 -30.61 -18.09
CA VAL A 13 -3.58 -30.34 -17.09
C VAL A 13 -3.40 -29.00 -16.35
N SER A 14 -2.23 -28.36 -16.44
CA SER A 14 -1.89 -27.19 -15.61
C SER A 14 -2.54 -25.86 -16.01
N PHE A 15 -3.29 -25.79 -17.12
CA PHE A 15 -3.76 -24.51 -17.69
C PHE A 15 -5.05 -23.94 -17.08
N LEU A 16 -5.67 -24.62 -16.11
CA LEU A 16 -7.02 -24.27 -15.62
C LEU A 16 -7.04 -23.48 -14.30
N VAL A 17 -5.90 -23.01 -13.80
CA VAL A 17 -5.87 -22.24 -12.54
C VAL A 17 -6.17 -20.76 -12.81
N SER A 18 -7.39 -20.34 -12.51
CA SER A 18 -7.79 -18.93 -12.55
C SER A 18 -7.36 -18.24 -11.25
N ALA A 19 -6.50 -17.23 -11.36
CA ALA A 19 -6.12 -16.41 -10.22
C ALA A 19 -7.32 -15.56 -9.78
N HIS A 20 -7.92 -15.89 -8.63
CA HIS A 20 -8.91 -15.03 -8.02
C HIS A 20 -8.22 -13.91 -7.22
N GLY A 21 -8.86 -12.75 -7.13
CA GLY A 21 -8.42 -11.71 -6.19
C GLY A 21 -8.48 -12.22 -4.75
N GLY A 22 -7.65 -11.65 -3.87
CA GLY A 22 -7.77 -11.86 -2.43
C GLY A 22 -9.08 -11.30 -1.87
N GLY A 23 -9.38 -11.62 -0.61
CA GLY A 23 -10.55 -11.07 0.08
C GLY A 23 -10.42 -9.55 0.26
N LEU A 24 -11.54 -8.86 0.08
CA LEU A 24 -11.70 -7.45 0.48
C LEU A 24 -12.54 -7.42 1.77
N ASN A 25 -12.37 -6.37 2.58
CA ASN A 25 -13.27 -6.14 3.71
C ASN A 25 -14.67 -5.70 3.23
N ALA A 26 -15.60 -5.52 4.17
CA ALA A 26 -16.97 -5.08 3.88
C ALA A 26 -17.03 -3.72 3.13
N GLN A 27 -15.96 -2.92 3.21
CA GLN A 27 -15.84 -1.62 2.55
C GLN A 27 -15.19 -1.73 1.15
N GLY A 28 -14.77 -2.92 0.73
CA GLY A 28 -14.13 -3.14 -0.57
C GLY A 28 -12.63 -2.85 -0.62
N CYS A 29 -11.92 -2.92 0.51
CA CYS A 29 -10.49 -2.60 0.63
C CYS A 29 -9.65 -3.74 1.22
N HIS A 30 -8.31 -3.67 1.06
CA HIS A 30 -7.33 -4.58 1.64
C HIS A 30 -6.07 -3.86 2.12
N ASN A 31 -5.34 -4.49 3.05
CA ASN A 31 -4.02 -4.03 3.52
C ASN A 31 -2.91 -4.68 2.70
N GLU A 32 -1.96 -3.89 2.21
CA GLU A 32 -0.76 -4.35 1.53
C GLU A 32 0.34 -4.61 2.55
N ARG A 33 0.54 -5.88 2.92
CA ARG A 33 1.44 -6.27 4.02
C ARG A 33 2.92 -5.98 3.73
N LYS A 34 3.31 -5.91 2.45
CA LYS A 34 4.71 -5.70 2.05
C LYS A 34 5.16 -4.26 2.20
N THR A 35 4.28 -3.30 1.88
CA THR A 35 4.60 -1.86 1.91
C THR A 35 3.88 -1.12 3.03
N GLY A 36 2.94 -1.78 3.72
CA GLY A 36 2.08 -1.15 4.73
C GLY A 36 0.94 -0.31 4.14
N GLY A 37 0.66 -0.43 2.84
CA GLY A 37 -0.39 0.32 2.16
C GLY A 37 -1.81 -0.15 2.48
N TYR A 38 -2.80 0.65 2.12
CA TYR A 38 -4.22 0.30 2.19
C TYR A 38 -4.91 0.69 0.88
N HIS A 39 -5.50 -0.28 0.19
CA HIS A 39 -6.02 -0.13 -1.16
C HIS A 39 -7.49 -0.54 -1.25
N CYS A 40 -8.30 0.26 -1.93
CA CYS A 40 -9.73 0.01 -2.12
C CYS A 40 -10.03 -0.29 -3.59
N HIS A 41 -10.67 -1.44 -3.84
CA HIS A 41 -11.02 -1.92 -5.19
C HIS A 41 -12.51 -1.83 -5.52
N ARG A 42 -13.38 -1.85 -4.50
CA ARG A 42 -14.85 -1.82 -4.67
C ARG A 42 -15.54 -0.65 -3.97
N GLY A 43 -14.79 0.26 -3.35
CA GLY A 43 -15.35 1.54 -2.91
C GLY A 43 -15.72 2.36 -4.13
N SER A 44 -16.92 2.94 -4.17
CA SER A 44 -17.29 3.99 -5.14
C SER A 44 -16.11 4.94 -5.23
N SER A 45 -15.52 5.08 -6.42
CA SER A 45 -14.29 5.84 -6.69
C SER A 45 -14.16 7.02 -5.73
N VAL A 46 -13.46 6.79 -4.63
CA VAL A 46 -13.11 7.86 -3.71
C VAL A 46 -12.10 8.63 -4.53
N ALA A 47 -12.51 9.84 -4.95
CA ALA A 47 -11.62 10.83 -5.53
C ALA A 47 -10.27 10.74 -4.81
N PRO A 48 -9.14 10.84 -5.53
CA PRO A 48 -7.80 10.60 -4.98
C PRO A 48 -7.74 11.23 -3.60
N GLN A 49 -7.49 10.41 -2.58
CA GLN A 49 -7.50 10.84 -1.19
C GLN A 49 -6.58 12.05 -1.09
N THR A 50 -7.16 13.25 -1.14
CA THR A 50 -6.50 14.49 -0.79
C THR A 50 -6.28 14.37 0.70
N ALA A 51 -5.13 13.77 1.03
CA ALA A 51 -4.38 13.90 2.28
C ALA A 51 -5.20 14.37 3.49
N THR A 52 -6.27 13.67 3.87
CA THR A 52 -7.06 14.02 5.08
C THR A 52 -6.85 12.99 6.16
N GLN A 53 -5.63 12.46 6.25
CA GLN A 53 -5.13 11.84 7.47
C GLN A 53 -3.63 12.09 7.66
N ARG A 54 -3.24 13.37 7.63
CA ARG A 54 -2.04 13.86 8.32
C ARG A 54 -2.30 15.06 9.22
N GLN A 55 -3.56 15.40 9.49
CA GLN A 55 -3.87 16.58 10.29
C GLN A 55 -4.17 16.22 11.74
N LEU A 56 -3.17 15.62 12.38
CA LEU A 56 -2.84 15.88 13.77
C LEU A 56 -1.34 16.20 13.94
N LEU A 57 -0.62 16.41 12.83
CA LEU A 57 0.72 16.97 12.83
C LEU A 57 0.61 18.42 12.34
N PRO A 58 1.20 19.40 13.04
CA PRO A 58 1.25 20.77 12.53
C PRO A 58 1.82 20.74 11.11
N SER A 59 1.16 21.43 10.18
CA SER A 59 1.67 21.65 8.84
C SER A 59 2.90 22.55 8.97
N ILE A 60 4.07 21.95 9.20
CA ILE A 60 5.34 22.67 9.31
C ILE A 60 5.55 23.36 7.96
N SER A 61 5.31 24.67 7.93
CA SER A 61 5.58 25.47 6.74
C SER A 61 7.09 25.54 6.55
N SER A 62 7.59 25.39 5.31
CA SER A 62 9.03 25.53 5.00
C SER A 62 9.58 26.93 5.30
N THR A 63 8.71 27.88 5.66
CA THR A 63 9.06 29.24 6.07
C THR A 63 9.14 29.42 7.59
N GLU A 64 8.66 28.46 8.38
CA GLU A 64 8.65 28.55 9.85
C GLU A 64 10.00 28.13 10.43
N ILE A 65 10.50 28.90 11.40
CA ILE A 65 11.70 28.56 12.15
C ILE A 65 11.35 27.41 13.09
N CYS A 66 11.99 26.26 12.91
CA CYS A 66 11.85 25.11 13.78
C CYS A 66 12.66 25.32 15.06
N LYS A 67 12.06 25.05 16.22
CA LYS A 67 12.73 25.11 17.53
C LYS A 67 12.82 23.73 18.16
N ILE A 68 14.03 23.30 18.54
CA ILE A 68 14.28 22.07 19.32
C ILE A 68 14.76 22.48 20.72
N THR A 69 14.32 21.75 21.75
CA THR A 69 14.77 21.95 23.14
C THR A 69 15.63 20.77 23.58
N ILE A 70 16.80 21.05 24.14
CA ILE A 70 17.71 20.04 24.71
C ILE A 70 18.03 20.48 26.15
N GLY A 71 17.50 19.75 27.13
CA GLY A 71 17.57 20.17 28.53
C GLY A 71 16.78 21.46 28.75
N THR A 72 17.45 22.52 29.25
CA THR A 72 16.87 23.86 29.43
C THR A 72 17.17 24.81 28.28
N GLU A 73 17.97 24.38 27.30
CA GLU A 73 18.39 25.20 26.16
C GLU A 73 17.48 24.96 24.95
N TYR A 74 17.33 25.97 24.10
CA TYR A 74 16.60 25.86 22.83
C TYR A 74 17.46 26.27 21.63
N TYR A 75 17.25 25.59 20.50
CA TYR A 75 17.97 25.78 19.25
C TYR A 75 16.98 26.02 18.11
N GLU A 76 17.21 27.07 17.34
CA GLU A 76 16.35 27.48 16.22
C GLU A 76 17.05 27.22 14.88
N PHE A 77 16.33 26.66 13.92
CA PHE A 77 16.84 26.42 12.57
C PHE A 77 15.73 26.57 11.53
N LYS A 78 16.09 27.02 10.34
CA LYS A 78 15.17 27.12 9.21
C LYS A 78 15.21 25.82 8.41
N PRO A 79 14.07 25.12 8.20
CA PRO A 79 14.05 23.96 7.32
C PRO A 79 14.34 24.43 5.88
N SER A 80 15.24 23.72 5.18
CA SER A 80 15.59 23.95 3.77
C SER A 80 14.53 23.45 2.81
#